data_AF-A0AAV5ZIT1-F1
#
_entry.id   AF-A0AAV5ZIT1-F1
#
_cell.length_a   1.000
_cell.length_b   1.000
_cell.length_c   1.000
_cell.angle_alpha   90.00
_cell.angle_beta   90.00
_cell.angle_gamma   90.00
#
_symmetry.space_group_name_H-M   'P 1'
#
loop_
_entity.id
_entity.type
_entity.pdbx_description
1 polymer ?
#
loop_
_entity_poly.entity_id
_entity_poly.type
_entity_poly.pdbx_seq_one_letter_code
_entity_poly.pdbx_strand_id
1 'polypeptide(L)'
;MGQYDRHVFVCTSGDTCPTQGDTEKYVKILRAGAQKAGRSDIRINKSGCFSQCGHGPMIVVYPEDVWYAGVQESDLDEILTSHIIGGLPVERLRYDPGVRGPNKIDVEKKDAVAGHAPASPAAASGPAWKRVCGAGEVPTNSMKEFPVGDLNVLIVNTATGFVAYQALCPHEAVRLEDGVHDGAILTCLEHMWQFDVHTGAPLGDAEAGLKSYRLKEERGELYVSLEG
;
A
#
# COMPACT_ATOMS: atom_id res chain seq x y z
N MET A 1 -1.71 -21.37 -19.93
CA MET A 1 -1.71 -20.01 -20.51
C MET A 1 -3.02 -19.36 -20.08
N GLY A 2 -2.98 -18.12 -19.56
CA GLY A 2 -4.16 -17.42 -19.07
C GLY A 2 -5.11 -17.01 -20.20
N GLN A 3 -6.30 -16.51 -19.86
CA GLN A 3 -7.32 -16.11 -20.86
C GLN A 3 -6.88 -14.92 -21.75
N TYR A 4 -5.95 -14.10 -21.27
CA TYR A 4 -5.41 -12.93 -21.98
C TYR A 4 -3.90 -12.88 -21.78
N ASP A 5 -3.17 -12.46 -22.81
CA ASP A 5 -1.71 -12.31 -22.78
C ASP A 5 -1.30 -11.02 -22.07
N ARG A 6 -2.15 -9.98 -22.12
CA ARG A 6 -1.92 -8.70 -21.42
C ARG A 6 -3.15 -8.20 -20.69
N HIS A 7 -2.91 -7.64 -19.50
CA HIS A 7 -3.93 -6.91 -18.74
C HIS A 7 -3.47 -5.47 -18.53
N VAL A 8 -4.34 -4.53 -18.88
CA VAL A 8 -4.11 -3.10 -18.70
C VAL A 8 -5.16 -2.56 -17.75
N PHE A 9 -4.74 -1.93 -16.66
CA PHE A 9 -5.64 -1.28 -15.71
C PHE A 9 -5.41 0.22 -15.72
N VAL A 10 -6.51 0.98 -15.82
CA VAL A 10 -6.51 2.44 -15.69
C VAL A 10 -7.12 2.81 -14.35
N CYS A 11 -6.44 3.62 -13.54
CA CYS A 11 -6.97 4.13 -12.29
C CYS A 11 -8.08 5.15 -12.57
N THR A 12 -9.35 4.76 -12.37
CA THR A 12 -10.52 5.60 -12.68
C THR A 12 -11.21 6.17 -11.44
N SER A 13 -10.60 6.05 -10.27
CA SER A 13 -11.18 6.51 -8.99
C SER A 13 -10.13 7.06 -8.04
N GLY A 14 -10.58 7.54 -6.87
CA GLY A 14 -9.79 8.32 -5.93
C GLY A 14 -9.84 9.82 -6.23
N ASP A 15 -9.17 10.61 -5.39
CA ASP A 15 -9.36 12.06 -5.37
C ASP A 15 -8.61 12.79 -6.50
N THR A 16 -7.58 12.19 -7.08
CA THR A 16 -6.69 12.90 -8.02
C THR A 16 -6.71 12.37 -9.45
N CYS A 17 -6.62 11.05 -9.69
CA CYS A 17 -6.54 10.51 -11.06
C CYS A 17 -7.69 10.98 -11.98
N PRO A 18 -8.98 10.99 -11.56
CA PRO A 18 -10.08 11.53 -12.37
C PRO A 18 -10.02 13.04 -12.59
N THR A 19 -9.29 13.77 -11.75
CA THR A 19 -9.13 15.23 -11.85
C THR A 19 -7.93 15.65 -12.69
N GLN A 20 -6.95 14.77 -12.83
CA GLN A 20 -5.71 14.99 -13.59
C GLN A 20 -5.84 14.54 -15.06
N GLY A 21 -6.93 13.87 -15.42
CA GLY A 21 -7.27 13.50 -16.80
C GLY A 21 -8.59 12.75 -16.91
N ASP A 22 -9.15 12.68 -18.12
CA ASP A 22 -10.38 11.94 -18.41
C ASP A 22 -10.10 10.42 -18.48
N THR A 23 -9.89 9.81 -17.31
CA THR A 23 -9.54 8.39 -17.15
C THR A 23 -10.59 7.44 -17.77
N GLU A 24 -11.85 7.85 -17.82
CA GLU A 24 -12.93 7.15 -18.51
C GLU A 24 -12.73 7.13 -20.03
N LYS A 25 -12.33 8.28 -20.60
CA LYS A 25 -11.95 8.38 -22.00
C LYS A 25 -10.70 7.58 -22.32
N TYR A 26 -9.72 7.49 -21.41
CA TYR A 26 -8.49 6.71 -21.63
C TYR A 26 -8.82 5.23 -21.84
N VAL A 27 -9.69 4.67 -20.98
CA VAL A 27 -10.16 3.29 -21.11
C VAL A 27 -10.85 3.06 -22.45
N LYS A 28 -11.66 4.02 -22.93
CA LYS A 28 -12.34 3.92 -24.23
C LYS A 28 -11.35 3.95 -25.40
N ILE A 29 -10.39 4.87 -25.39
CA ILE A 29 -9.37 5.01 -26.43
C ILE A 29 -8.54 3.73 -26.53
N LEU A 30 -8.01 3.25 -25.41
CA LEU A 30 -7.17 2.05 -25.39
C LEU A 30 -7.95 0.81 -25.86
N ARG A 31 -9.20 0.64 -25.43
CA ARG A 31 -10.05 -0.49 -25.86
C ARG A 31 -10.32 -0.46 -27.36
N ALA A 32 -10.70 0.70 -27.88
CA ALA A 32 -10.94 0.88 -29.31
C ALA A 32 -9.67 0.63 -30.13
N GLY A 33 -8.52 1.07 -29.63
CA GLY A 33 -7.22 0.85 -30.28
C GLY A 33 -6.80 -0.62 -30.30
N ALA A 34 -6.91 -1.34 -29.18
CA ALA A 34 -6.63 -2.78 -29.13
C ALA A 34 -7.58 -3.58 -30.04
N GLN A 35 -8.87 -3.23 -30.06
CA GLN A 35 -9.86 -3.83 -30.96
C GLN A 35 -9.51 -3.56 -32.44
N LYS A 36 -9.13 -2.32 -32.79
CA LYS A 36 -8.72 -1.95 -34.15
C LYS A 36 -7.45 -2.70 -34.60
N ALA A 37 -6.56 -3.01 -33.67
CA ALA A 37 -5.38 -3.84 -33.91
C ALA A 37 -5.67 -5.35 -33.97
N GLY A 38 -6.92 -5.78 -33.77
CA GLY A 38 -7.31 -7.19 -33.78
C GLY A 38 -6.77 -7.99 -32.59
N ARG A 39 -6.39 -7.33 -31.49
CA ARG A 39 -5.76 -7.95 -30.32
C ARG A 39 -6.79 -8.35 -29.26
N SER A 40 -7.44 -9.51 -29.47
CA SER A 40 -8.39 -10.08 -28.50
C SER A 40 -7.72 -10.67 -27.26
N ASP A 41 -6.41 -10.84 -27.30
CA ASP A 41 -5.53 -11.28 -26.22
C ASP A 41 -5.17 -10.16 -25.22
N ILE A 42 -5.65 -8.93 -25.43
CA ILE A 42 -5.40 -7.78 -24.55
C ILE A 42 -6.69 -7.37 -23.83
N ARG A 43 -6.66 -7.39 -22.50
CA ARG A 43 -7.79 -6.97 -21.67
C ARG A 43 -7.53 -5.63 -21.00
N ILE A 44 -8.33 -4.62 -21.33
CA ILE A 44 -8.27 -3.29 -20.70
C ILE A 44 -9.44 -3.11 -19.73
N ASN A 45 -9.12 -2.85 -18.46
CA ASN A 45 -10.05 -2.70 -17.35
C ASN A 45 -9.92 -1.34 -16.66
N LYS A 46 -11.02 -0.96 -16.01
CA LYS A 46 -11.03 0.10 -15.01
C LYS A 46 -10.53 -0.48 -13.69
N SER A 47 -9.92 0.36 -12.87
CA SER A 47 -9.54 0.01 -11.51
C SER A 47 -10.07 0.99 -10.48
N GLY A 48 -10.15 0.50 -9.24
CA GLY A 48 -10.16 1.33 -8.04
C GLY A 48 -8.93 2.25 -7.95
N CYS A 49 -8.86 3.05 -6.89
CA CYS A 49 -7.69 3.90 -6.66
C CYS A 49 -6.46 3.01 -6.44
N PHE A 50 -5.34 3.35 -7.08
CA PHE A 50 -4.06 2.68 -6.83
C PHE A 50 -3.33 3.19 -5.59
N SER A 51 -3.96 4.08 -4.81
CA SER A 51 -3.35 4.72 -3.62
C SER A 51 -2.10 5.57 -3.91
N GLN A 52 -1.86 5.90 -5.17
CA GLN A 52 -0.75 6.73 -5.63
C GLN A 52 -1.21 8.16 -5.96
N CYS A 53 -2.11 8.70 -5.13
CA CYS A 53 -2.70 10.02 -5.32
C CYS A 53 -1.63 11.09 -5.52
N GLY A 54 -1.96 12.03 -6.40
CA GLY A 54 -1.08 13.11 -6.82
C GLY A 54 -0.23 12.79 -8.05
N HIS A 55 0.07 11.52 -8.36
CA HIS A 55 0.88 11.13 -9.54
C HIS A 55 0.06 10.83 -10.79
N GLY A 56 -1.27 10.97 -10.74
CA GLY A 56 -2.16 10.55 -11.80
C GLY A 56 -2.16 11.46 -13.04
N PRO A 57 -2.84 11.02 -14.12
CA PRO A 57 -3.52 9.73 -14.29
C PRO A 57 -2.55 8.54 -14.37
N MET A 58 -2.97 7.38 -13.86
CA MET A 58 -2.12 6.18 -13.79
C MET A 58 -2.66 5.00 -14.60
N ILE A 59 -1.73 4.26 -15.20
CA ILE A 59 -1.99 3.03 -15.98
C ILE A 59 -0.95 1.99 -15.58
N VAL A 60 -1.38 0.74 -15.37
CA VAL A 60 -0.45 -0.40 -15.19
C VAL A 60 -0.70 -1.46 -16.26
N VAL A 61 0.37 -2.06 -16.77
CA VAL A 61 0.35 -3.11 -17.78
C VAL A 61 1.05 -4.36 -17.26
N TYR A 62 0.33 -5.49 -17.25
CA TYR A 62 0.81 -6.81 -16.89
C TYR A 62 0.94 -7.70 -18.14
N PRO A 63 1.86 -8.68 -18.15
CA PRO A 63 2.66 -9.18 -17.01
C PRO A 63 3.94 -8.39 -16.69
N GLU A 64 4.30 -7.38 -17.49
CA GLU A 64 5.57 -6.65 -17.31
C GLU A 64 5.63 -5.75 -16.06
N ASP A 65 4.51 -5.59 -15.35
CA ASP A 65 4.38 -4.72 -14.18
C ASP A 65 4.91 -3.30 -14.43
N VAL A 66 4.56 -2.75 -15.60
CA VAL A 66 4.97 -1.39 -15.98
C VAL A 66 3.88 -0.42 -15.61
N TRP A 67 4.24 0.51 -14.74
CA TRP A 67 3.40 1.61 -14.29
C TRP A 67 3.72 2.89 -15.04
N TYR A 68 2.68 3.60 -15.47
CA TYR A 68 2.76 4.92 -16.06
C TYR A 68 2.08 5.93 -15.16
N ALA A 69 2.72 7.07 -14.93
CA ALA A 69 2.22 8.16 -14.12
C ALA A 69 2.13 9.46 -14.93
N GLY A 70 1.19 10.33 -14.56
CA GLY A 70 0.96 11.61 -15.23
C GLY A 70 0.61 11.48 -16.71
N VAL A 71 0.02 10.35 -17.11
CA VAL A 71 -0.34 10.05 -18.50
C VAL A 71 -1.28 11.12 -19.03
N GLN A 72 -0.96 11.69 -20.18
CA GLN A 72 -1.83 12.58 -20.92
C GLN A 72 -2.57 11.83 -22.03
N GLU A 73 -3.65 12.41 -22.53
CA GLU A 73 -4.42 11.78 -23.62
C GLU A 73 -3.56 11.57 -24.88
N SER A 74 -2.63 12.49 -25.15
CA SER A 74 -1.67 12.40 -26.26
C SER A 74 -0.69 11.24 -26.14
N ASP A 75 -0.47 10.71 -24.94
CA ASP A 75 0.45 9.61 -24.69
C ASP A 75 -0.18 8.23 -24.97
N LEU A 76 -1.52 8.15 -25.04
CA LEU A 76 -2.24 6.87 -25.14
C LEU A 76 -1.94 6.10 -26.42
N ASP A 77 -1.69 6.80 -27.53
CA ASP A 77 -1.34 6.17 -28.81
C ASP A 77 0.05 5.52 -28.72
N GLU A 78 1.02 6.21 -28.12
CA GLU A 78 2.37 5.68 -27.91
C GLU A 78 2.36 4.51 -26.92
N ILE A 79 1.67 4.64 -25.78
CA ILE A 79 1.52 3.54 -24.80
C ILE A 79 0.86 2.32 -25.46
N LEU A 80 -0.18 2.55 -26.28
CA LEU A 80 -0.87 1.47 -26.95
C LEU A 80 0.02 0.76 -27.98
N THR A 81 0.64 1.53 -28.88
CA THR A 81 1.37 0.99 -30.02
C THR A 81 2.73 0.43 -29.62
N SER A 82 3.52 1.19 -28.86
CA SER A 82 4.85 0.78 -28.40
C SER A 82 4.74 -0.33 -27.37
N HIS A 83 3.97 -0.13 -26.30
CA HIS A 83 3.99 -1.05 -25.16
C HIS A 83 2.91 -2.13 -25.23
N ILE A 84 1.64 -1.73 -25.21
CA ILE A 84 0.53 -2.68 -25.07
C ILE A 84 0.48 -3.67 -26.26
N ILE A 85 0.75 -3.20 -27.48
CA ILE A 85 0.78 -4.03 -28.68
C ILE A 85 2.20 -4.52 -28.97
N GLY A 86 3.17 -3.60 -28.99
CA GLY A 86 4.55 -3.84 -29.42
C GLY A 86 5.49 -4.40 -28.35
N GLY A 87 5.09 -4.41 -27.07
CA GLY A 87 5.87 -4.94 -25.96
C GLY A 87 7.04 -4.07 -25.49
N LEU A 88 7.16 -2.83 -25.97
CA LEU A 88 8.24 -1.89 -25.62
C LEU A 88 7.70 -0.76 -24.72
N PRO A 89 8.08 -0.72 -23.43
CA PRO A 89 7.65 0.33 -22.50
C PRO A 89 8.04 1.74 -22.92
N VAL A 90 7.20 2.72 -22.56
CA VAL A 90 7.44 4.14 -22.80
C VAL A 90 8.17 4.72 -21.59
N GLU A 91 9.50 4.58 -21.54
CA GLU A 91 10.31 4.87 -20.34
C GLU A 91 10.13 6.31 -19.80
N ARG A 92 9.89 7.30 -20.67
CA ARG A 92 9.67 8.71 -20.24
C ARG A 92 8.44 8.90 -19.35
N LEU A 93 7.48 7.97 -19.39
CA LEU A 93 6.24 8.00 -18.62
C LEU A 93 6.28 7.05 -17.43
N ARG A 94 7.36 6.28 -17.29
CA ARG A 94 7.46 5.24 -16.28
C ARG A 94 7.38 5.85 -14.89
N TYR A 95 6.51 5.27 -14.08
CA TYR A 95 6.41 5.58 -12.66
C TYR A 95 7.54 4.87 -11.92
N ASP A 96 8.23 5.63 -11.07
CA ASP A 96 9.26 5.12 -10.17
C ASP A 96 8.80 5.39 -8.73
N PRO A 97 8.49 4.33 -7.95
CA PRO A 97 8.15 4.46 -6.54
C PRO A 97 9.23 5.26 -5.78
N GLY A 98 8.81 6.03 -4.78
CA GLY A 98 9.72 6.92 -4.02
C GLY A 98 10.23 8.17 -4.78
N VAL A 99 10.15 8.24 -6.12
CA VAL A 99 10.60 9.41 -6.88
C VAL A 99 9.47 10.39 -7.15
N ARG A 100 9.65 11.65 -6.72
CA ARG A 100 8.69 12.73 -7.04
C ARG A 100 8.78 13.06 -8.54
N GLY A 101 7.86 12.50 -9.32
CA GLY A 101 7.68 12.85 -10.73
C GLY A 101 7.18 14.30 -10.94
N PRO A 102 7.42 14.89 -12.11
CA PRO A 102 7.05 16.29 -12.41
C PRO A 102 5.53 16.55 -12.39
N ASN A 103 4.73 15.49 -12.57
CA ASN A 103 3.27 15.56 -12.53
C ASN A 103 2.68 15.40 -11.12
N LYS A 104 3.52 15.24 -10.08
CA LYS A 104 3.08 15.07 -8.69
C LYS A 104 2.50 16.37 -8.15
N ILE A 105 1.17 16.42 -8.00
CA ILE A 105 0.50 17.52 -7.31
C ILE A 105 0.56 17.33 -5.79
N ASP A 106 0.68 18.44 -5.06
CA ASP A 106 0.54 18.45 -3.61
C ASP A 106 -0.95 18.35 -3.28
N VAL A 107 -1.38 17.17 -2.83
CA VAL A 107 -2.77 16.95 -2.40
C VAL A 107 -2.90 17.57 -1.01
N GLU A 108 -3.54 18.74 -0.89
CA GLU A 108 -3.80 19.36 0.41
C GLU A 108 -4.60 18.39 1.29
N LYS A 109 -4.12 18.14 2.52
CA LYS A 109 -4.82 17.35 3.53
C LYS A 109 -6.13 18.06 3.88
N LYS A 110 -7.25 17.59 3.34
CA LYS A 110 -8.57 18.14 3.66
C LYS A 110 -9.15 17.44 4.90
N ASP A 111 -9.04 18.14 6.03
CA ASP A 111 -9.76 18.03 7.32
C ASP A 111 -9.69 16.67 8.06
N ALA A 112 -9.06 16.50 9.24
CA ALA A 112 -9.19 17.27 10.48
C ALA A 112 -10.65 17.68 10.79
N VAL A 113 -11.41 16.80 11.47
CA VAL A 113 -12.67 17.21 12.12
C VAL A 113 -12.60 16.98 13.63
N ALA A 114 -12.90 18.06 14.35
CA ALA A 114 -13.05 18.26 15.80
C ALA A 114 -13.96 17.21 16.49
N GLY A 115 -13.90 16.93 17.79
CA GLY A 115 -13.22 17.48 18.95
C GLY A 115 -14.02 17.07 20.20
N HIS A 116 -13.41 16.91 21.37
CA HIS A 116 -14.07 17.06 22.67
C HIS A 116 -13.05 17.58 23.70
N ALA A 117 -13.39 18.69 24.35
CA ALA A 117 -12.58 19.43 25.32
C ALA A 117 -13.01 19.11 26.79
N PRO A 118 -12.46 19.75 27.86
CA PRO A 118 -11.59 19.09 28.84
C PRO A 118 -12.21 18.92 30.25
N ALA A 119 -11.62 18.05 31.08
CA ALA A 119 -11.78 18.09 32.54
C ALA A 119 -10.48 17.68 33.28
N SER A 120 -10.21 18.42 34.35
CA SER A 120 -8.99 18.59 35.18
C SER A 120 -8.79 17.48 36.26
N PRO A 121 -7.81 17.53 37.21
CA PRO A 121 -6.35 17.54 37.10
C PRO A 121 -5.63 16.36 37.85
N ALA A 122 -4.32 16.22 37.57
CA ALA A 122 -3.22 15.71 38.43
C ALA A 122 -2.98 14.20 38.70
N ALA A 123 -1.74 13.80 38.32
CA ALA A 123 -0.74 12.95 39.01
C ALA A 123 -0.48 11.47 38.60
N ALA A 124 0.67 11.34 37.89
CA ALA A 124 1.77 10.37 38.02
C ALA A 124 1.77 8.96 37.34
N SER A 125 2.75 8.81 36.44
CA SER A 125 3.75 7.73 36.28
C SER A 125 3.34 6.36 35.71
N GLY A 126 3.92 6.06 34.54
CA GLY A 126 3.96 4.77 33.87
C GLY A 126 3.63 4.93 32.38
N PRO A 127 4.23 4.12 31.47
CA PRO A 127 3.79 4.12 30.08
C PRO A 127 2.28 3.88 30.02
N ALA A 128 1.55 4.76 29.35
CA ALA A 128 0.11 4.60 29.17
C ALA A 128 -0.15 3.34 28.32
N TRP A 129 -0.59 2.27 28.97
CA TRP A 129 -0.99 1.02 28.31
C TRP A 129 -2.36 1.19 27.66
N LYS A 130 -2.43 0.97 26.35
CA LYS A 130 -3.65 1.01 25.56
C LYS A 130 -4.05 -0.41 25.18
N ARG A 131 -5.33 -0.74 25.36
CA ARG A 131 -5.88 -2.04 24.91
C ARG A 131 -5.83 -2.12 23.39
N VAL A 132 -5.47 -3.30 22.87
CA VAL A 132 -5.46 -3.62 21.43
C VAL A 132 -6.62 -4.55 21.09
N CYS A 133 -6.55 -5.80 21.53
CA CYS A 133 -7.49 -6.86 21.17
C CYS A 133 -7.43 -8.02 22.17
N GLY A 134 -8.36 -8.98 22.06
CA GLY A 134 -8.23 -10.27 22.73
C GLY A 134 -7.15 -11.13 22.08
N ALA A 135 -6.39 -11.90 22.87
CA ALA A 135 -5.32 -12.77 22.37
C ALA A 135 -5.81 -13.79 21.33
N GLY A 136 -7.05 -14.26 21.46
CA GLY A 136 -7.66 -15.20 20.50
C GLY A 136 -8.03 -14.58 19.14
N GLU A 137 -8.00 -13.26 19.00
CA GLU A 137 -8.30 -12.57 17.73
C GLU A 137 -7.14 -12.62 16.73
N VAL A 138 -5.95 -13.03 17.19
CA VAL A 138 -4.75 -13.25 16.37
C VAL A 138 -4.28 -14.68 16.59
N PRO A 139 -4.72 -15.66 15.77
CA PRO A 139 -4.29 -17.05 15.89
C PRO A 139 -2.77 -17.23 15.87
N THR A 140 -2.26 -18.31 16.47
CA THR A 140 -0.81 -18.62 16.42
C THR A 140 -0.30 -18.70 14.98
N ASN A 141 0.89 -18.13 14.73
CA ASN A 141 1.49 -17.98 13.41
C ASN A 141 0.65 -17.15 12.42
N SER A 142 -0.03 -16.14 12.95
CA SER A 142 -0.71 -15.12 12.15
C SER A 142 -0.42 -13.74 12.70
N MET A 143 -0.80 -12.72 11.93
CA MET A 143 -0.70 -11.33 12.31
C MET A 143 -1.97 -10.59 11.94
N LYS A 144 -2.25 -9.53 12.68
CA LYS A 144 -3.43 -8.69 12.46
C LYS A 144 -3.19 -7.26 12.90
N GLU A 145 -3.71 -6.33 12.14
CA GLU A 145 -3.65 -4.90 12.41
C GLU A 145 -4.83 -4.46 13.28
N PHE A 146 -4.57 -3.58 14.24
CA PHE A 146 -5.59 -3.00 15.10
C PHE A 146 -5.39 -1.49 15.29
N PRO A 147 -6.47 -0.70 15.30
CA PRO A 147 -6.41 0.71 15.68
C PRO A 147 -6.20 0.86 17.20
N VAL A 148 -5.23 1.68 17.58
CA VAL A 148 -4.85 1.96 18.98
C VAL A 148 -4.64 3.45 19.17
N GLY A 149 -5.71 4.19 19.45
CA GLY A 149 -5.69 5.66 19.39
C GLY A 149 -5.62 6.12 17.94
N ASP A 150 -4.64 6.97 17.61
CA ASP A 150 -4.49 7.55 16.27
C ASP A 150 -3.53 6.75 15.36
N LEU A 151 -3.01 5.62 15.85
CA LEU A 151 -2.07 4.75 15.13
C LEU A 151 -2.67 3.37 14.97
N ASN A 152 -2.24 2.67 13.92
CA ASN A 152 -2.47 1.25 13.79
C ASN A 152 -1.22 0.47 14.22
N VAL A 153 -1.47 -0.60 14.95
CA VAL A 153 -0.45 -1.50 15.48
C VAL A 153 -0.66 -2.88 14.87
N LEU A 154 0.40 -3.46 14.32
CA LEU A 154 0.41 -4.86 13.92
C LEU A 154 0.73 -5.71 15.13
N ILE A 155 -0.15 -6.64 15.45
CA ILE A 155 0.12 -7.72 16.39
C ILE A 155 0.52 -8.95 15.60
N VAL A 156 1.70 -9.51 15.89
CA VAL A 156 2.16 -10.77 15.32
C VAL A 156 2.17 -11.82 16.42
N ASN A 157 1.47 -12.93 16.21
CA ASN A 157 1.44 -14.05 17.16
C ASN A 157 2.42 -15.13 16.68
N THR A 158 3.49 -15.34 17.44
CA THR A 158 4.49 -16.39 17.21
C THR A 158 4.22 -17.60 18.09
N ALA A 159 4.91 -18.72 17.82
CA ALA A 159 4.85 -19.90 18.68
C ALA A 159 5.24 -19.62 20.15
N THR A 160 6.03 -18.58 20.40
CA THR A 160 6.57 -18.24 21.73
C THR A 160 5.87 -17.05 22.40
N GLY A 161 4.90 -16.42 21.73
CA GLY A 161 4.18 -15.27 22.25
C GLY A 161 3.96 -14.17 21.20
N PHE A 162 3.44 -13.04 21.66
CA PHE A 162 3.06 -11.93 20.81
C PHE A 162 4.14 -10.85 20.77
N VAL A 163 4.23 -10.16 19.63
CA VAL A 163 5.03 -8.94 19.43
C VAL A 163 4.18 -7.89 18.74
N ALA A 164 4.54 -6.61 18.91
CA ALA A 164 3.81 -5.49 18.36
C ALA A 164 4.72 -4.52 17.61
N TYR A 165 4.31 -4.13 16.40
CA TYR A 165 5.05 -3.21 15.55
C TYR A 165 4.14 -2.12 14.96
N GLN A 166 4.75 -1.10 14.35
CA GLN A 166 4.05 -0.26 13.39
C GLN A 166 3.35 -1.12 12.34
N ALA A 167 2.11 -0.75 11.96
CA ALA A 167 1.35 -1.55 11.00
C ALA A 167 1.83 -1.44 9.56
N LEU A 168 2.61 -0.40 9.26
CA LEU A 168 3.05 -0.10 7.91
C LEU A 168 4.56 -0.36 7.76
N CYS A 169 4.95 -0.89 6.61
CA CYS A 169 6.33 -1.09 6.23
C CYS A 169 7.06 0.27 6.23
N PRO A 170 8.25 0.37 6.86
CA PRO A 170 9.01 1.63 6.92
C PRO A 170 9.54 2.08 5.55
N HIS A 171 9.49 1.22 4.53
CA HIS A 171 9.84 1.56 3.16
C HIS A 171 8.79 2.48 2.51
N GLU A 172 7.60 1.96 2.19
CA GLU A 172 6.56 2.70 1.45
C GLU A 172 5.16 2.65 2.07
N ALA A 173 5.08 2.60 3.41
CA ALA A 173 3.82 2.66 4.13
C ALA A 173 2.79 1.57 3.73
N VAL A 174 3.28 0.42 3.25
CA VAL A 174 2.47 -0.77 2.90
C VAL A 174 2.03 -1.49 4.16
N ARG A 175 0.78 -1.95 4.21
CA ARG A 175 0.27 -2.76 5.33
C ARG A 175 1.08 -4.04 5.47
N LEU A 176 1.70 -4.22 6.63
CA LEU A 176 2.46 -5.43 6.92
C LEU A 176 1.54 -6.64 7.18
N GLU A 177 0.29 -6.41 7.59
CA GLU A 177 -0.73 -7.46 7.75
C GLU A 177 -1.01 -8.22 6.46
N ASP A 178 -0.90 -7.57 5.29
CA ASP A 178 -1.07 -8.21 3.98
C ASP A 178 0.17 -9.01 3.55
N GLY A 179 1.23 -8.97 4.35
CA GLY A 179 2.46 -9.73 4.16
C GLY A 179 2.31 -11.20 4.57
N VAL A 180 3.46 -11.86 4.71
CA VAL A 180 3.54 -13.21 5.28
C VAL A 180 4.58 -13.25 6.39
N HIS A 181 4.36 -14.09 7.39
CA HIS A 181 5.43 -14.47 8.31
C HIS A 181 5.43 -15.97 8.55
N ASP A 182 6.62 -16.54 8.74
CA ASP A 182 6.82 -17.97 9.02
C ASP A 182 7.12 -18.26 10.51
N GLY A 183 7.05 -17.23 11.34
CA GLY A 183 7.35 -17.28 12.78
C GLY A 183 8.77 -16.81 13.12
N ALA A 184 9.67 -16.69 12.13
CA ALA A 184 10.99 -16.09 12.29
C ALA A 184 11.15 -14.82 11.45
N ILE A 185 10.62 -14.81 10.23
CA ILE A 185 10.74 -13.70 9.27
C ILE A 185 9.35 -13.17 8.92
N LEU A 186 9.16 -11.86 9.00
CA LEU A 186 8.03 -11.12 8.44
C LEU A 186 8.46 -10.52 7.11
N THR A 187 7.75 -10.85 6.04
CA THR A 187 8.03 -10.35 4.69
C THR A 187 6.89 -9.45 4.24
N CYS A 188 7.20 -8.18 4.01
CA CYS A 188 6.33 -7.29 3.25
C CYS A 188 6.31 -7.75 1.81
N LEU A 189 5.14 -8.14 1.29
CA LEU A 189 5.03 -8.72 -0.05
C LEU A 189 5.13 -7.71 -1.20
N GLU A 190 5.16 -6.40 -0.90
CA GLU A 190 5.30 -5.39 -1.95
C GLU A 190 6.73 -5.38 -2.52
N HIS A 191 7.72 -5.18 -1.66
CA HIS A 191 9.12 -5.03 -2.05
C HIS A 191 10.02 -6.09 -1.42
N MET A 192 9.41 -7.15 -0.88
CA MET A 192 10.09 -8.26 -0.22
C MET A 192 10.99 -7.83 0.93
N TRP A 193 10.76 -6.65 1.54
CA TRP A 193 11.49 -6.26 2.74
C TRP A 193 11.17 -7.24 3.86
N GLN A 194 12.23 -7.79 4.42
CA GLN A 194 12.16 -8.81 5.45
C GLN A 194 12.60 -8.23 6.78
N PHE A 195 11.94 -8.69 7.83
CA PHE A 195 12.21 -8.27 9.20
C PHE A 195 12.25 -9.50 10.09
N ASP A 196 13.18 -9.52 11.05
CA ASP A 196 13.16 -10.50 12.12
C ASP A 196 11.90 -10.28 12.97
N VAL A 197 11.07 -11.31 13.12
CA VAL A 197 9.77 -11.19 13.79
C VAL A 197 9.92 -10.83 15.26
N HIS A 198 10.99 -11.25 15.94
CA HIS A 198 11.13 -11.05 17.39
C HIS A 198 11.71 -9.69 17.77
N THR A 199 12.52 -9.13 16.89
CA THR A 199 13.27 -7.89 17.15
C THR A 199 12.87 -6.73 16.26
N GLY A 200 12.22 -6.99 15.12
CA GLY A 200 11.89 -6.00 14.09
C GLY A 200 13.11 -5.54 13.29
N ALA A 201 14.29 -6.15 13.50
CA ALA A 201 15.50 -5.80 12.79
C ALA A 201 15.34 -6.05 11.28
N PRO A 202 15.86 -5.17 10.42
CA PRO A 202 15.84 -5.41 8.99
C PRO A 202 16.69 -6.63 8.64
N LEU A 203 16.24 -7.41 7.68
CA LEU A 203 16.94 -8.55 7.11
C LEU A 203 17.07 -8.38 5.60
N GLY A 204 18.09 -9.01 5.01
CA GLY A 204 18.33 -8.93 3.57
C GLY A 204 18.55 -7.49 3.11
N ASP A 205 17.74 -7.06 2.14
CA ASP A 205 17.82 -5.75 1.50
C ASP A 205 17.04 -4.65 2.23
N ALA A 206 16.40 -4.96 3.37
CA ALA A 206 15.70 -3.95 4.15
C ALA A 206 16.69 -2.95 4.76
N GLU A 207 16.48 -1.65 4.50
CA GLU A 207 17.40 -0.60 4.96
C GLU A 207 17.03 -0.02 6.33
N ALA A 208 15.81 -0.28 6.81
CA ALA A 208 15.30 0.19 8.10
C ALA A 208 14.49 -0.89 8.81
N GLY A 209 14.59 -0.95 10.14
CA GLY A 209 13.81 -1.88 10.97
C GLY A 209 12.40 -1.37 11.31
N LEU A 210 11.59 -2.26 11.86
CA LEU A 210 10.25 -1.94 12.35
C LEU A 210 10.32 -1.23 13.70
N LYS A 211 9.54 -0.16 13.87
CA LYS A 211 9.28 0.40 15.20
C LYS A 211 8.49 -0.62 16.03
N SER A 212 9.09 -1.11 17.10
CA SER A 212 8.46 -2.00 18.08
C SER A 212 7.69 -1.23 19.15
N TYR A 213 6.56 -1.77 19.59
CA TYR A 213 5.83 -1.30 20.77
C TYR A 213 5.96 -2.31 21.89
N ARG A 214 6.10 -1.83 23.13
CA ARG A 214 6.04 -2.72 24.29
C ARG A 214 4.65 -3.32 24.36
N LEU A 215 4.57 -4.64 24.54
CA LEU A 215 3.35 -5.40 24.63
C LEU A 215 3.29 -6.14 25.97
N LYS A 216 2.09 -6.24 26.55
CA LYS A 216 1.78 -7.19 27.62
C LYS A 216 0.44 -7.89 27.35
N GLU A 217 0.31 -9.10 27.86
CA GLU A 217 -0.95 -9.82 27.94
C GLU A 217 -1.44 -9.86 29.39
N GLU A 218 -2.70 -9.49 29.62
CA GLU A 218 -3.34 -9.56 30.92
C GLU A 218 -4.73 -10.19 30.78
N ARG A 219 -4.94 -11.35 31.41
CA ARG A 219 -6.23 -12.07 31.40
C ARG A 219 -6.78 -12.35 29.99
N GLY A 220 -5.90 -12.67 29.04
CA GLY A 220 -6.26 -12.97 27.65
C GLY A 220 -6.48 -11.73 26.77
N GLU A 221 -6.18 -10.53 27.27
CA GLU A 221 -6.26 -9.27 26.52
C GLU A 221 -4.86 -8.71 26.28
N LEU A 222 -4.63 -8.18 25.08
CA LEU A 222 -3.36 -7.59 24.66
C LEU A 222 -3.39 -6.07 24.82
N TYR A 223 -2.30 -5.53 25.37
CA TYR A 223 -2.09 -4.11 25.59
C TYR A 223 -0.74 -3.69 25.06
N VAL A 224 -0.66 -2.48 24.51
CA VAL A 224 0.60 -1.88 24.06
C VAL A 224 0.87 -0.55 24.76
N SER A 225 2.15 -0.24 24.94
CA SER A 225 2.61 1.10 25.24
C SER A 225 3.20 1.72 23.97
N LEU A 226 2.62 2.85 23.56
CA LEU A 226 3.07 3.61 22.39
C LEU A 226 4.24 4.55 22.70
N GLU A 227 4.64 4.63 23.97
CA GLU A 227 5.80 5.39 24.43
C GLU A 227 7.04 4.48 24.38
N GLY A 228 7.74 4.61 23.25
CA GLY A 228 8.95 3.88 22.87
C GLY A 228 9.63 4.59 21.71
#